data_AF-G4CQE5-F1
#
_entry.id   AF-G4CQE5-F1
#
_cell.length_a   1.000
_cell.length_b   1.000
_cell.length_c   1.000
_cell.angle_alpha   90.00
_cell.angle_beta   90.00
_cell.angle_gamma   90.00
#
_symmetry.space_group_name_H-M   'P 1'
#
loop_
_entity.id
_entity.type
_entity.pdbx_description
1 polymer ?
#
loop_
_entity_poly.entity_id
_entity_poly.type
_entity_poly.pdbx_seq_one_letter_code
_entity_poly.pdbx_strand_id
1 'polypeptide(L)'
;MNVSLVERIESVLPQTQCRECGYEGCKPYAQALVQGEAEVNLCAPGGGEVVQDIAALLDRPALAPAKIQEKALAWIDEAVCIGCTACIRACPVDAIMGASKLMHTVIASECTGCGLCVAPCPVDCIYMQPVQADYLPLARELASNAEPRFAAASHAKARYEWHEERKARDAAERKAYLAEKEAAAKARMQQPAEQERQKAAFNPADLIAQAMARAQTQQERRIVPANRETFKEQQIREAKERASYRRALRDVKYGSEAEKAAAIEYLREYKAAQEAKMQQDKI
;
A
#
# COMPACT_ATOMS: atom_id res chain seq x y z
N MET A 1 -14.98 4.76 -35.70
CA MET A 1 -13.52 4.69 -35.46
C MET A 1 -13.10 3.25 -35.71
N ASN A 2 -12.16 2.98 -36.62
CA ASN A 2 -11.66 1.63 -36.85
C ASN A 2 -10.72 1.27 -35.70
N VAL A 3 -11.08 0.25 -34.92
CA VAL A 3 -10.25 -0.28 -33.83
C VAL A 3 -9.05 -1.01 -34.44
N SER A 4 -7.84 -0.72 -33.97
CA SER A 4 -6.62 -1.35 -34.46
C SER A 4 -6.55 -2.84 -34.09
N LEU A 5 -5.76 -3.63 -34.84
CA LEU A 5 -5.58 -5.05 -34.54
C LEU A 5 -4.93 -5.26 -33.15
N VAL A 6 -4.01 -4.37 -32.76
CA VAL A 6 -3.39 -4.38 -31.42
C VAL A 6 -4.45 -4.22 -30.34
N GLU A 7 -5.39 -3.28 -30.48
CA GLU A 7 -6.46 -3.06 -29.50
C GLU A 7 -7.43 -4.25 -29.44
N ARG A 8 -7.70 -4.90 -30.58
CA ARG A 8 -8.52 -6.12 -30.62
C ARG A 8 -7.84 -7.26 -29.85
N ILE A 9 -6.55 -7.49 -30.07
CA ILE A 9 -5.78 -8.52 -29.35
C ILE A 9 -5.68 -8.18 -27.87
N GLU A 10 -5.40 -6.92 -27.54
CA GLU A 10 -5.38 -6.48 -26.15
C GLU A 10 -6.71 -6.75 -25.44
N SER A 11 -7.86 -6.56 -26.12
CA SER A 11 -9.18 -6.76 -25.53
C SER A 11 -9.52 -8.21 -25.17
N VAL A 12 -8.84 -9.20 -25.76
CA VAL A 12 -9.02 -10.62 -25.41
C VAL A 12 -8.08 -11.09 -24.30
N LEU A 13 -7.06 -10.30 -23.95
CA LEU A 13 -6.15 -10.60 -22.85
C LEU A 13 -6.85 -10.40 -21.50
N PRO A 14 -6.43 -11.12 -20.43
CA PRO A 14 -7.06 -11.02 -19.11
C PRO A 14 -6.71 -9.73 -18.35
N GLN A 15 -5.84 -8.87 -18.90
CA GLN A 15 -5.48 -7.56 -18.35
C GLN A 15 -4.87 -7.61 -16.93
N THR A 16 -4.26 -8.74 -16.54
CA THR A 16 -3.63 -8.91 -15.22
C THR A 16 -2.34 -8.09 -15.05
N GLN A 17 -1.70 -7.69 -16.16
CA GLN A 17 -0.39 -7.02 -16.19
C GLN A 17 0.74 -7.79 -15.48
N CYS A 18 0.65 -9.12 -15.41
CA CYS A 18 1.57 -9.97 -14.64
C CYS A 18 3.00 -10.11 -15.19
N ARG A 19 3.22 -9.82 -16.48
CA ARG A 19 4.53 -9.92 -17.16
C ARG A 19 5.11 -11.33 -17.30
N GLU A 20 4.33 -12.37 -17.00
CA GLU A 20 4.73 -13.78 -17.15
C GLU A 20 5.05 -14.18 -18.60
N CYS A 21 4.53 -13.46 -19.58
CA CYS A 21 4.83 -13.65 -21.00
C CYS A 21 6.18 -13.04 -21.43
N GLY A 22 6.90 -12.35 -20.54
CA GLY A 22 8.16 -11.67 -20.84
C GLY A 22 8.03 -10.22 -21.31
N TYR A 23 6.83 -9.68 -21.38
CA TYR A 23 6.56 -8.29 -21.78
C TYR A 23 6.07 -7.45 -20.59
N GLU A 24 6.25 -6.13 -20.67
CA GLU A 24 5.90 -5.17 -19.58
C GLU A 24 4.40 -5.12 -19.23
N GLY A 25 3.53 -5.64 -20.10
CA GLY A 25 2.09 -5.69 -19.87
C GLY A 25 1.33 -6.29 -21.06
N CYS A 26 0.01 -6.24 -20.99
CA CYS A 26 -0.86 -6.83 -22.02
C CYS A 26 -0.74 -6.11 -23.38
N LYS A 27 -0.66 -4.78 -23.40
CA LYS A 27 -0.51 -4.00 -24.63
C LYS A 27 0.82 -4.25 -25.37
N PRO A 28 1.98 -4.23 -24.70
CA PRO A 28 3.25 -4.61 -25.35
C PRO A 28 3.24 -6.04 -25.93
N TYR A 29 2.63 -7.01 -25.24
CA TYR A 29 2.47 -8.37 -25.78
C TYR A 29 1.58 -8.38 -27.03
N ALA A 30 0.46 -7.66 -27.01
CA ALA A 30 -0.40 -7.51 -28.19
C ALA A 30 0.32 -6.86 -29.38
N GLN A 31 1.21 -5.89 -29.14
CA GLN A 31 2.03 -5.27 -30.19
C GLN A 31 3.01 -6.29 -30.80
N ALA A 32 3.74 -7.04 -29.96
CA ALA A 32 4.69 -8.05 -30.41
C ALA A 32 4.01 -9.16 -31.22
N LEU A 33 2.79 -9.56 -30.84
CA LEU A 33 1.99 -10.53 -31.59
C LEU A 33 1.69 -10.06 -33.02
N VAL A 34 1.26 -8.81 -33.17
CA VAL A 34 1.00 -8.19 -34.48
C VAL A 34 2.28 -8.08 -35.31
N GLN A 35 3.41 -7.77 -34.67
CA GLN A 35 4.72 -7.68 -35.32
C GLN A 35 5.30 -9.05 -35.70
N GLY A 36 4.73 -10.14 -35.20
CA GLY A 36 5.27 -11.49 -35.40
C GLY A 36 6.50 -11.80 -34.54
N GLU A 37 6.70 -11.04 -33.47
CA GLU A 37 7.83 -11.17 -32.54
C GLU A 37 7.49 -12.03 -31.32
N ALA A 38 6.23 -12.46 -31.17
CA ALA A 38 5.74 -13.27 -30.06
C ALA A 38 4.89 -14.46 -30.55
N GLU A 39 4.98 -15.57 -29.83
CA GLU A 39 4.10 -16.72 -29.99
C GLU A 39 2.74 -16.48 -29.35
N VAL A 40 1.69 -17.08 -29.93
CA VAL A 40 0.29 -16.89 -29.48
C VAL A 40 -0.02 -17.49 -28.10
N ASN A 41 0.86 -18.36 -27.60
CA ASN A 41 0.63 -19.22 -26.43
C ASN A 41 1.32 -18.79 -25.14
N LEU A 42 1.82 -17.55 -25.06
CA LEU A 42 2.62 -17.07 -23.93
C LEU A 42 1.78 -16.49 -22.78
N CYS A 43 0.46 -16.30 -22.95
CA CYS A 43 -0.39 -15.74 -21.90
C CYS A 43 -0.76 -16.77 -20.83
N ALA A 44 0.09 -16.90 -19.80
CA ALA A 44 -0.12 -17.85 -18.69
C ALA A 44 -1.47 -17.73 -17.95
N PRO A 45 -1.95 -16.53 -17.56
CA PRO A 45 -3.27 -16.39 -16.92
C PRO A 45 -4.45 -16.56 -17.90
N GLY A 46 -4.22 -16.35 -19.20
CA GLY A 46 -5.26 -16.47 -20.22
C GLY A 46 -5.53 -17.92 -20.65
N GLY A 47 -4.53 -18.79 -20.54
CA GLY A 47 -4.66 -20.21 -20.86
C GLY A 47 -5.15 -20.46 -22.29
N GLY A 48 -5.73 -21.63 -22.52
CA GLY A 48 -6.13 -22.09 -23.86
C GLY A 48 -7.15 -21.18 -24.56
N GLU A 49 -8.11 -20.62 -23.82
CA GLU A 49 -9.16 -19.75 -24.39
C GLU A 49 -8.55 -18.51 -25.06
N VAL A 50 -7.63 -17.84 -24.37
CA VAL A 50 -6.95 -16.64 -24.91
C VAL A 50 -6.05 -17.00 -26.09
N VAL A 51 -5.39 -18.16 -26.07
CA VAL A 51 -4.59 -18.61 -27.23
C VAL A 51 -5.47 -18.78 -28.46
N GLN A 52 -6.64 -19.38 -28.32
CA GLN A 52 -7.58 -19.57 -29.44
C GLN A 52 -8.05 -18.24 -30.01
N ASP A 53 -8.43 -17.29 -29.15
CA ASP A 53 -8.88 -15.97 -29.59
C ASP A 53 -7.78 -15.19 -30.33
N ILE A 54 -6.56 -15.20 -29.79
CA ILE A 54 -5.42 -14.52 -30.42
C ILE A 54 -5.09 -15.17 -31.77
N ALA A 55 -5.06 -16.50 -31.83
CA ALA A 55 -4.80 -17.26 -33.05
C ALA A 55 -5.84 -16.92 -34.14
N ALA A 56 -7.12 -16.86 -33.78
CA ALA A 56 -8.19 -16.47 -34.69
C ALA A 56 -8.07 -15.01 -35.17
N LEU A 57 -7.67 -14.08 -34.30
CA LEU A 57 -7.47 -12.68 -34.66
C LEU A 57 -6.28 -12.46 -35.62
N LEU A 58 -5.24 -13.30 -35.52
CA LEU A 58 -4.01 -13.20 -36.30
C LEU A 58 -4.00 -14.11 -37.54
N ASP A 59 -5.03 -14.93 -37.73
CA ASP A 59 -5.07 -16.00 -38.75
C ASP A 59 -3.84 -16.93 -38.65
N ARG A 60 -3.54 -17.37 -37.42
CA ARG A 60 -2.42 -18.27 -37.10
C ARG A 60 -2.94 -19.56 -36.46
N PRO A 61 -2.21 -20.68 -36.56
CA PRO A 61 -2.59 -21.90 -35.85
C PRO A 61 -2.53 -21.68 -34.32
N ALA A 62 -3.55 -22.18 -33.61
CA ALA A 62 -3.53 -22.21 -32.16
C ALA A 62 -2.47 -23.23 -31.68
N LEU A 63 -1.68 -22.82 -30.68
CA LEU A 63 -0.68 -23.67 -30.03
C LEU A 63 -1.16 -24.09 -28.63
N ALA A 64 -0.55 -25.12 -28.05
CA ALA A 64 -0.78 -25.45 -26.64
C ALA A 64 -0.22 -24.32 -25.75
N PRO A 65 -0.90 -23.92 -24.65
CA PRO A 65 -0.37 -22.92 -23.72
C PRO A 65 1.03 -23.28 -23.23
N ALA A 66 1.98 -22.34 -23.31
CA ALA A 66 3.36 -22.57 -22.85
C ALA A 66 3.44 -22.73 -21.33
N LYS A 67 2.57 -22.02 -20.62
CA LYS A 67 2.38 -22.09 -19.16
C LYS A 67 0.91 -21.83 -18.87
N ILE A 68 0.40 -22.43 -17.80
CA ILE A 68 -0.92 -22.14 -17.25
C ILE A 68 -0.71 -21.68 -15.81
N GLN A 69 -1.28 -20.54 -15.46
CA GLN A 69 -1.24 -20.00 -14.10
C GLN A 69 -2.54 -20.36 -13.38
N GLU A 70 -2.43 -20.97 -12.20
CA GLU A 70 -3.58 -21.14 -11.31
C GLU A 70 -4.02 -19.78 -10.75
N LYS A 71 -5.33 -19.59 -10.62
CA LYS A 71 -5.90 -18.34 -10.12
C LYS A 71 -5.65 -18.26 -8.62
N ALA A 72 -4.95 -17.22 -8.21
CA ALA A 72 -4.63 -16.99 -6.81
C ALA A 72 -4.71 -15.49 -6.49
N LEU A 73 -5.08 -15.17 -5.26
CA LEU A 73 -5.10 -13.81 -4.73
C LEU A 73 -3.92 -13.59 -3.80
N ALA A 74 -3.38 -12.37 -3.80
CA ALA A 74 -2.38 -12.00 -2.82
C ALA A 74 -3.03 -11.87 -1.43
N TRP A 75 -2.36 -12.40 -0.41
CA TRP A 75 -2.70 -12.27 0.99
C TRP A 75 -1.47 -11.76 1.76
N ILE A 76 -1.63 -10.71 2.56
CA ILE A 76 -0.56 -10.09 3.34
C ILE A 76 -0.75 -10.50 4.80
N ASP A 77 0.28 -11.09 5.41
CA ASP A 77 0.31 -11.32 6.85
C ASP A 77 0.52 -9.97 7.57
N GLU A 78 -0.56 -9.45 8.16
CA GLU A 78 -0.54 -8.15 8.83
C GLU A 78 0.31 -8.13 10.10
N ALA A 79 0.59 -9.28 10.72
CA ALA A 79 1.43 -9.35 11.92
C ALA A 79 2.92 -9.17 11.61
N VAL A 80 3.33 -9.51 10.39
CA VAL A 80 4.73 -9.40 9.91
C VAL A 80 4.95 -8.10 9.12
N CYS A 81 3.90 -7.56 8.50
CA CYS A 81 3.98 -6.38 7.66
C CYS A 81 4.54 -5.15 8.41
N ILE A 82 5.66 -4.60 7.91
CA ILE A 82 6.33 -3.43 8.50
C ILE A 82 5.88 -2.08 7.91
N GLY A 83 4.92 -2.07 6.98
CA GLY A 83 4.45 -0.82 6.39
C GLY A 83 5.45 -0.14 5.42
N CYS A 84 6.29 -0.90 4.69
CA CYS A 84 7.34 -0.35 3.82
C CYS A 84 6.84 0.25 2.50
N THR A 85 5.58 -0.01 2.10
CA THR A 85 4.89 0.47 0.88
C THR A 85 5.45 -0.04 -0.46
N ALA A 86 6.38 -1.00 -0.45
CA ALA A 86 6.91 -1.60 -1.69
C ALA A 86 5.84 -2.33 -2.50
N CYS A 87 4.97 -3.08 -1.83
CA CYS A 87 3.85 -3.78 -2.46
C CYS A 87 2.84 -2.83 -3.11
N ILE A 88 2.49 -1.70 -2.47
CA ILE A 88 1.60 -0.67 -3.05
C ILE A 88 2.17 -0.15 -4.36
N ARG A 89 3.47 0.18 -4.40
CA ARG A 89 4.13 0.69 -5.63
C ARG A 89 4.18 -0.35 -6.75
N ALA A 90 4.24 -1.63 -6.40
CA ALA A 90 4.30 -2.73 -7.36
C ALA A 90 2.92 -3.15 -7.88
N CYS A 91 1.83 -2.82 -7.18
CA CYS A 91 0.49 -3.24 -7.57
C CYS A 91 0.01 -2.42 -8.78
N PRO A 92 -0.27 -3.05 -9.94
CA PRO A 92 -0.63 -2.31 -11.16
C PRO A 92 -2.07 -1.79 -11.15
N VAL A 93 -2.92 -2.26 -10.23
CA VAL A 93 -4.36 -1.95 -10.18
C VAL A 93 -4.81 -1.29 -8.87
N ASP A 94 -3.84 -0.92 -8.01
CA ASP A 94 -4.08 -0.33 -6.70
C ASP A 94 -5.00 -1.19 -5.79
N ALA A 95 -4.82 -2.50 -5.81
CA ALA A 95 -5.56 -3.47 -4.99
C ALA A 95 -5.00 -3.64 -3.57
N ILE A 96 -4.03 -2.83 -3.15
CA ILE A 96 -3.41 -2.91 -1.82
C ILE A 96 -3.68 -1.61 -1.07
N MET A 97 -4.28 -1.71 0.12
CA MET A 97 -4.54 -0.58 1.00
C MET A 97 -3.53 -0.55 2.16
N GLY A 98 -3.20 0.65 2.60
CA GLY A 98 -2.38 0.94 3.77
C GLY A 98 -1.59 2.22 3.58
N ALA A 99 -0.63 2.47 4.47
CA ALA A 99 0.19 3.67 4.42
C ALA A 99 1.59 3.40 4.98
N SER A 100 2.49 4.37 4.82
CA SER A 100 3.83 4.27 5.37
C SER A 100 3.79 4.04 6.88
N LYS A 101 4.52 3.01 7.34
CA LYS A 101 4.60 2.58 8.75
C LYS A 101 3.28 2.08 9.35
N LEU A 102 2.30 1.76 8.51
CA LEU A 102 1.04 1.11 8.89
C LEU A 102 0.90 -0.22 8.14
N MET A 103 0.16 -1.17 8.72
CA MET A 103 -0.07 -2.47 8.10
C MET A 103 -0.80 -2.31 6.75
N HIS A 104 -0.45 -3.19 5.81
CA HIS A 104 -1.07 -3.25 4.50
C HIS A 104 -1.99 -4.46 4.43
N THR A 105 -3.06 -4.34 3.64
CA THR A 105 -3.99 -5.44 3.36
C THR A 105 -4.42 -5.41 1.89
N VAL A 106 -4.84 -6.54 1.34
CA VAL A 106 -5.25 -6.66 -0.06
C VAL A 106 -6.76 -6.54 -0.16
N ILE A 107 -7.24 -5.69 -1.07
CA ILE A 107 -8.65 -5.67 -1.48
C ILE A 107 -8.85 -6.88 -2.40
N ALA A 108 -9.30 -8.00 -1.82
CA ALA A 108 -9.40 -9.28 -2.54
C ALA A 108 -10.24 -9.18 -3.83
N SER A 109 -11.30 -8.38 -3.83
CA SER A 109 -12.17 -8.20 -5.00
C SER A 109 -11.48 -7.52 -6.18
N GLU A 110 -10.47 -6.68 -5.92
CA GLU A 110 -9.75 -5.88 -6.93
C GLU A 110 -8.45 -6.54 -7.40
N CYS A 111 -7.97 -7.55 -6.66
CA CYS A 111 -6.72 -8.20 -6.96
C CYS A 111 -6.83 -9.06 -8.24
N THR A 112 -5.95 -8.79 -9.21
CA THR A 112 -5.88 -9.51 -10.48
C THR A 112 -5.12 -10.84 -10.39
N GLY A 113 -4.49 -11.13 -9.25
CA GLY A 113 -3.63 -12.30 -9.09
C GLY A 113 -2.27 -12.22 -9.79
N CYS A 114 -1.80 -11.01 -10.12
CA CYS A 114 -0.57 -10.81 -10.89
C CYS A 114 0.73 -11.21 -10.16
N GLY A 115 0.73 -11.31 -8.83
CA GLY A 115 1.91 -11.72 -8.04
C GLY A 115 3.06 -10.70 -7.96
N LEU A 116 2.98 -9.55 -8.67
CA LEU A 116 4.05 -8.55 -8.71
C LEU A 116 4.44 -7.96 -7.35
N CYS A 117 3.55 -8.04 -6.35
CA CYS A 117 3.82 -7.53 -5.01
C CYS A 117 4.70 -8.47 -4.15
N VAL A 118 4.86 -9.74 -4.52
CA VAL A 118 5.56 -10.74 -3.70
C VAL A 118 7.05 -10.43 -3.60
N ALA A 119 7.76 -10.39 -4.73
CA ALA A 119 9.21 -10.20 -4.76
C ALA A 119 9.70 -8.85 -4.16
N PRO A 120 8.98 -7.72 -4.29
CA PRO A 120 9.38 -6.46 -3.65
C PRO A 120 9.21 -6.42 -2.12
N CYS A 121 8.57 -7.41 -1.49
CA CYS A 121 8.35 -7.40 -0.04
C CYS A 121 9.64 -7.75 0.71
N PRO A 122 10.24 -6.83 1.50
CA PRO A 122 11.54 -7.08 2.15
C PRO A 122 11.45 -8.01 3.37
N VAL A 123 10.24 -8.39 3.79
CA VAL A 123 9.98 -9.27 4.94
C VAL A 123 9.18 -10.51 4.54
N ASP A 124 9.02 -10.74 3.24
CA ASP A 124 8.38 -11.93 2.66
C ASP A 124 6.99 -12.28 3.24
N CYS A 125 6.23 -11.27 3.67
CA CYS A 125 4.93 -11.48 4.31
C CYS A 125 3.73 -11.60 3.34
N ILE A 126 3.98 -11.82 2.03
CA ILE A 126 2.93 -11.86 1.00
C ILE A 126 2.87 -13.23 0.36
N TYR A 127 1.70 -13.84 0.36
CA TYR A 127 1.45 -15.18 -0.14
C TYR A 127 0.38 -15.15 -1.24
N MET A 128 0.51 -16.03 -2.23
CA MET A 128 -0.53 -16.22 -3.25
C MET A 128 -1.42 -17.39 -2.82
N GLN A 129 -2.68 -17.09 -2.49
CA GLN A 129 -3.67 -18.08 -2.05
C GLN A 129 -4.56 -18.49 -3.23
N PRO A 130 -4.58 -19.79 -3.60
CA PRO A 130 -5.45 -20.29 -4.67
C PRO A 130 -6.93 -19.98 -4.39
N VAL A 131 -7.68 -19.68 -5.44
CA VAL A 131 -9.11 -19.38 -5.35
C VAL A 131 -9.92 -20.15 -6.39
N GLN A 132 -11.15 -20.50 -6.01
CA GLN A 132 -12.13 -21.13 -6.90
C GLN A 132 -12.99 -20.06 -7.56
N ALA A 133 -12.37 -19.27 -8.44
CA ALA A 133 -13.06 -18.26 -9.24
C ALA A 133 -12.81 -18.54 -10.72
N ASP A 134 -13.82 -18.29 -11.56
CA ASP A 134 -13.67 -18.47 -13.01
C ASP A 134 -12.75 -17.38 -13.60
N TYR A 135 -12.88 -16.14 -13.16
CA TYR A 135 -12.09 -15.02 -13.65
C TYR A 135 -11.74 -14.05 -12.53
N LEU A 136 -10.51 -13.53 -12.56
CA LEU A 136 -10.00 -12.49 -11.66
C LEU A 136 -9.82 -11.17 -12.41
N PRO A 137 -10.01 -10.00 -11.77
CA PRO A 137 -10.43 -9.77 -10.38
C PRO A 137 -11.87 -10.25 -10.11
N LEU A 138 -12.44 -10.11 -8.91
CA LEU A 138 -13.86 -10.46 -8.67
C LEU A 138 -14.81 -9.28 -8.94
N ALA A 139 -14.30 -8.06 -8.77
CA ALA A 139 -15.00 -6.80 -9.01
C ALA A 139 -15.34 -6.60 -10.50
N ARG A 140 -16.49 -6.00 -10.78
CA ARG A 140 -17.08 -5.85 -12.13
C ARG A 140 -17.71 -4.47 -12.37
N GLU A 141 -17.58 -3.55 -11.42
CA GLU A 141 -18.26 -2.24 -11.38
C GLU A 141 -17.86 -1.32 -12.53
N LEU A 142 -16.73 -1.61 -13.19
CA LEU A 142 -16.15 -0.84 -14.29
C LEU A 142 -16.15 -1.63 -15.59
N ALA A 143 -16.82 -2.78 -15.62
CA ALA A 143 -16.87 -3.63 -16.78
C ALA A 143 -17.58 -2.92 -17.94
N SER A 144 -16.97 -2.97 -19.13
CA SER A 144 -17.59 -2.46 -20.37
C SER A 144 -18.25 -3.57 -21.19
N ASN A 145 -18.21 -4.82 -20.68
CA ASN A 145 -18.77 -6.01 -21.31
C ASN A 145 -19.54 -6.84 -20.27
N ALA A 146 -20.61 -7.52 -20.68
CA ALA A 146 -21.44 -8.36 -19.82
C ALA A 146 -20.94 -9.82 -19.70
N GLU A 147 -20.17 -10.31 -20.67
CA GLU A 147 -19.61 -11.66 -20.64
C GLU A 147 -18.56 -11.75 -19.51
N PRO A 148 -18.60 -12.77 -18.63
CA PRO A 148 -17.80 -12.81 -17.39
C PRO A 148 -16.29 -12.61 -17.54
N ARG A 149 -15.65 -13.21 -18.55
CA ARG A 149 -14.20 -13.09 -18.80
C ARG A 149 -13.84 -11.68 -19.25
N PHE A 150 -14.57 -11.16 -20.22
CA PHE A 150 -14.36 -9.81 -20.74
C PHE A 150 -14.76 -8.73 -19.72
N ALA A 151 -15.75 -8.99 -18.88
CA ALA A 151 -16.12 -8.12 -17.77
C ALA A 151 -14.98 -8.02 -16.75
N ALA A 152 -14.33 -9.14 -16.44
CA ALA A 152 -13.13 -9.16 -15.59
C ALA A 152 -11.96 -8.38 -16.19
N ALA A 153 -11.65 -8.68 -17.45
CA ALA A 153 -10.55 -8.05 -18.17
C ALA A 153 -10.75 -6.53 -18.32
N SER A 154 -11.96 -6.10 -18.69
CA SER A 154 -12.27 -4.67 -18.85
C SER A 154 -12.23 -3.90 -17.54
N HIS A 155 -12.73 -4.50 -16.44
CA HIS A 155 -12.57 -3.90 -15.12
C HIS A 155 -11.10 -3.79 -14.70
N ALA A 156 -10.31 -4.85 -14.88
CA ALA A 156 -8.86 -4.83 -14.59
C ALA A 156 -8.12 -3.78 -15.44
N LYS A 157 -8.47 -3.65 -16.72
CA LYS A 157 -7.92 -2.63 -17.61
C LYS A 157 -8.24 -1.22 -17.13
N ALA A 158 -9.50 -0.94 -16.76
CA ALA A 158 -9.89 0.37 -16.24
C ALA A 158 -9.10 0.74 -14.97
N ARG A 159 -8.92 -0.22 -14.04
CA ARG A 159 -8.11 -0.02 -12.83
C ARG A 159 -6.64 0.27 -13.15
N TYR A 160 -6.07 -0.44 -14.11
CA TYR A 160 -4.70 -0.23 -14.55
C TYR A 160 -4.50 1.14 -15.22
N GLU A 161 -5.43 1.54 -16.09
CA GLU A 161 -5.40 2.86 -16.75
C GLU A 161 -5.47 4.00 -15.71
N TRP A 162 -6.37 3.90 -14.73
CA TRP A 162 -6.43 4.88 -13.63
C TRP A 162 -5.15 4.93 -12.78
N HIS A 163 -4.52 3.78 -12.54
CA HIS A 163 -3.22 3.72 -11.85
C HIS A 163 -2.12 4.45 -12.63
N GLU A 164 -2.04 4.21 -13.94
CA GLU A 164 -1.05 4.87 -14.81
C GLU A 164 -1.30 6.38 -14.93
N GLU A 165 -2.57 6.81 -15.05
CA GLU A 165 -2.94 8.23 -15.02
C GLU A 165 -2.54 8.91 -13.71
N ARG A 166 -2.79 8.24 -12.57
CA ARG A 166 -2.36 8.72 -11.25
C ARG A 166 -0.83 8.86 -11.18
N LYS A 167 -0.09 7.83 -11.61
CA LYS A 167 1.39 7.89 -11.64
C LYS A 167 1.92 8.99 -12.54
N ALA A 168 1.31 9.18 -13.70
CA ALA A 168 1.69 10.23 -14.64
C ALA A 168 1.50 11.61 -14.03
N ARG A 169 0.35 11.85 -13.35
CA ARG A 169 0.09 13.08 -12.61
C ARG A 169 1.11 13.29 -11.49
N ASP A 170 1.32 12.31 -10.62
CA ASP A 170 2.29 12.40 -9.52
C ASP A 170 3.73 12.67 -10.02
N ALA A 171 4.11 12.07 -11.15
CA ALA A 171 5.40 12.29 -11.79
C ALA A 171 5.52 13.71 -12.36
N ALA A 172 4.47 14.22 -13.01
CA ALA A 172 4.43 15.58 -13.54
C ALA A 172 4.53 16.63 -12.41
N GLU A 173 3.79 16.45 -11.32
CA GLU A 173 3.83 17.31 -10.14
C GLU A 173 5.23 17.32 -9.50
N ARG A 174 5.83 16.14 -9.28
CA ARG A 174 7.21 16.05 -8.76
C ARG A 174 8.22 16.73 -9.67
N LYS A 175 8.09 16.54 -11.00
CA LYS A 175 8.97 17.18 -11.99
C LYS A 175 8.85 18.71 -11.94
N ALA A 176 7.64 19.23 -11.84
CA ALA A 176 7.39 20.67 -11.72
C ALA A 176 8.00 21.24 -10.43
N TYR A 177 7.79 20.58 -9.30
CA TYR A 177 8.38 20.98 -8.02
C TYR A 177 9.92 21.02 -8.05
N LEU A 178 10.55 20.00 -8.63
CA LEU A 178 12.01 19.95 -8.76
C LEU A 178 12.54 21.05 -9.69
N ALA A 179 11.85 21.33 -10.80
CA ALA A 179 12.20 22.42 -11.71
C ALA A 179 12.11 23.79 -11.03
N GLU A 180 11.08 24.02 -10.20
CA GLU A 180 10.95 25.24 -9.41
C GLU A 180 12.10 25.39 -8.42
N LYS A 181 12.45 24.32 -7.69
CA LYS A 181 13.60 24.30 -6.76
C LYS A 181 14.93 24.57 -7.46
N GLU A 182 15.14 23.97 -8.64
CA GLU A 182 16.34 24.18 -9.43
C GLU A 182 16.44 25.61 -9.95
N ALA A 183 15.34 26.18 -10.46
CA ALA A 183 15.28 27.57 -10.91
C ALA A 183 15.55 28.54 -9.74
N ALA A 184 14.96 28.30 -8.56
CA ALA A 184 15.21 29.10 -7.36
C ALA A 184 16.67 29.01 -6.89
N ALA A 185 17.28 27.83 -6.98
CA ALA A 185 18.70 27.64 -6.66
C ALA A 185 19.61 28.39 -7.64
N LYS A 186 19.35 28.29 -8.95
CA LYS A 186 20.09 29.03 -9.99
C LYS A 186 19.96 30.55 -9.82
N ALA A 187 18.75 31.05 -9.54
CA ALA A 187 18.51 32.46 -9.29
C ALA A 187 19.30 32.97 -8.06
N ARG A 188 19.40 32.16 -6.99
CA ARG A 188 20.24 32.48 -5.82
C ARG A 188 21.74 32.54 -6.15
N MET A 189 22.23 31.69 -7.04
CA MET A 189 23.64 31.68 -7.45
C MET A 189 24.01 32.81 -8.42
N GLN A 190 23.04 33.36 -9.14
CA GLN A 190 23.24 34.45 -10.11
C GLN A 190 23.08 35.85 -9.50
N GLN A 191 22.71 35.95 -8.22
CA GLN A 191 22.71 37.23 -7.51
C GLN A 191 24.17 37.72 -7.33
N PRO A 192 24.50 38.95 -7.74
CA PRO A 192 25.85 39.49 -7.60
C PRO A 192 26.27 39.54 -6.13
N ALA A 193 27.55 39.23 -5.86
CA ALA A 193 28.20 39.21 -4.54
C ALA A 193 28.16 40.56 -3.77
N GLU A 194 27.49 41.59 -4.30
CA GLU A 194 27.29 42.90 -3.69
C GLU A 194 26.53 42.79 -2.35
N GLN A 195 25.60 41.84 -2.22
CA GLN A 195 24.85 41.61 -0.96
C GLN A 195 25.61 40.78 0.08
N GLU A 196 26.74 40.16 -0.26
CA GLU A 196 27.60 39.51 0.75
C GLU A 196 28.50 40.50 1.49
N ARG A 197 28.79 41.68 0.92
CA ARG A 197 29.58 42.73 1.60
C ARG A 197 28.79 43.53 2.64
N GLN A 198 27.46 43.41 2.65
CA GLN A 198 26.59 44.07 3.64
C GLN A 198 26.05 43.11 4.72
N LYS A 199 26.59 41.89 4.83
CA LYS A 199 26.50 41.20 6.11
C LYS A 199 27.44 41.92 7.06
N ALA A 200 26.87 42.61 8.06
CA ALA A 200 27.61 43.07 9.22
C ALA A 200 28.58 41.96 9.65
N ALA A 201 29.85 42.32 9.81
CA ALA A 201 30.93 41.39 10.12
C ALA A 201 30.44 40.36 11.12
N PHE A 202 30.56 39.08 10.77
CA PHE A 202 30.22 37.96 11.63
C PHE A 202 30.86 38.20 13.00
N ASN A 203 30.05 38.58 13.99
CA ASN A 203 30.51 38.78 15.34
C ASN A 203 30.15 37.52 16.14
N PRO A 204 31.13 36.71 16.57
CA PRO A 204 30.87 35.49 17.34
C PRO A 204 29.99 35.74 18.57
N ALA A 205 30.03 36.96 19.13
CA ALA A 205 29.18 37.38 20.24
C ALA A 205 27.69 37.36 19.91
N ASP A 206 27.28 37.68 18.67
CA ASP A 206 25.87 37.70 18.26
C ASP A 206 25.30 36.29 18.10
N LEU A 207 26.14 35.34 17.66
CA LEU A 207 25.77 33.92 17.64
C LEU A 207 25.66 33.33 19.03
N ILE A 208 26.56 33.70 19.94
CA ILE A 208 26.49 33.30 21.34
C ILE A 208 25.24 33.92 21.97
N ALA A 209 24.93 35.19 21.70
CA ALA A 209 23.71 35.85 22.18
C ALA A 209 22.44 35.21 21.61
N GLN A 210 22.39 34.89 20.30
CA GLN A 210 21.26 34.17 19.71
C GLN A 210 21.14 32.73 20.22
N ALA A 211 22.27 32.04 20.46
CA ALA A 211 22.27 30.71 21.03
C ALA A 211 21.80 30.73 22.50
N MET A 212 22.23 31.71 23.29
CA MET A 212 21.78 31.90 24.66
C MET A 212 20.30 32.31 24.70
N ALA A 213 19.83 33.21 23.85
CA ALA A 213 18.43 33.60 23.75
C ALA A 213 17.53 32.44 23.28
N ARG A 214 17.99 31.63 22.32
CA ARG A 214 17.31 30.39 21.90
C ARG A 214 17.32 29.34 22.99
N ALA A 215 18.41 29.18 23.74
CA ALA A 215 18.49 28.27 24.87
C ALA A 215 17.55 28.71 26.00
N GLN A 216 17.45 30.01 26.28
CA GLN A 216 16.54 30.59 27.27
C GLN A 216 15.08 30.43 26.84
N THR A 217 14.72 30.78 25.60
CA THR A 217 13.35 30.57 25.09
C THR A 217 13.01 29.08 24.95
N GLN A 218 13.98 28.21 24.66
CA GLN A 218 13.78 26.77 24.66
C GLN A 218 13.71 26.20 26.08
N GLN A 219 14.37 26.81 27.07
CA GLN A 219 14.19 26.51 28.50
C GLN A 219 12.81 26.96 28.98
N GLU A 220 12.38 28.18 28.67
CA GLU A 220 11.04 28.68 28.99
C GLU A 220 9.93 27.86 28.31
N ARG A 221 10.12 27.44 27.05
CA ARG A 221 9.21 26.52 26.35
C ARG A 221 9.30 25.07 26.84
N ARG A 222 10.44 24.64 27.38
CA ARG A 222 10.63 23.32 28.01
C ARG A 222 10.18 23.26 29.46
N ILE A 223 9.96 24.41 30.10
CA ILE A 223 9.13 24.52 31.31
C ILE A 223 7.66 24.37 30.85
N VAL A 224 7.37 23.19 30.29
CA VAL A 224 6.05 22.58 30.31
C VAL A 224 5.72 22.38 31.79
N PRO A 225 4.51 22.69 32.27
CA PRO A 225 4.16 22.43 33.67
C PRO A 225 4.53 21.00 34.00
N ALA A 226 5.27 20.83 35.10
CA ALA A 226 5.99 19.61 35.49
C ALA A 226 5.03 18.44 35.77
N ASN A 227 4.42 17.86 34.73
CA ASN A 227 3.54 16.70 34.83
C ASN A 227 4.06 15.48 34.05
N ARG A 228 5.30 15.52 33.55
CA ARG A 228 5.86 14.41 32.76
C ARG A 228 6.04 13.15 33.60
N GLU A 229 6.48 13.27 34.85
CA GLU A 229 6.61 12.13 35.76
C GLU A 229 5.23 11.64 36.23
N THR A 230 4.31 12.55 36.59
CA THR A 230 2.94 12.17 36.98
C THR A 230 2.16 11.50 35.83
N PHE A 231 2.35 11.95 34.59
CA PHE A 231 1.76 11.34 33.40
C PHE A 231 2.37 9.98 33.08
N LYS A 232 3.70 9.81 33.22
CA LYS A 232 4.35 8.49 33.09
C LYS A 232 3.87 7.53 34.16
N GLU A 233 3.78 7.97 35.41
CA GLU A 233 3.26 7.18 36.53
C GLU A 233 1.81 6.75 36.27
N GLN A 234 0.98 7.65 35.76
CA GLN A 234 -0.39 7.33 35.36
C GLN A 234 -0.44 6.30 34.23
N GLN A 235 0.37 6.45 33.17
CA GLN A 235 0.43 5.46 32.09
C GLN A 235 0.91 4.09 32.56
N ILE A 236 1.90 4.05 33.46
CA ILE A 236 2.41 2.80 34.03
C ILE A 236 1.31 2.13 34.87
N ARG A 237 0.54 2.90 35.64
CA ARG A 237 -0.58 2.40 36.44
C ARG A 237 -1.67 1.81 35.54
N GLU A 238 -2.10 2.54 34.51
CA GLU A 238 -3.11 2.08 33.54
C GLU A 238 -2.65 0.84 32.77
N ALA A 239 -1.37 0.76 32.40
CA ALA A 239 -0.80 -0.40 31.72
C ALA A 239 -0.80 -1.65 32.63
N LYS A 240 -0.46 -1.50 33.93
CA LYS A 240 -0.52 -2.57 34.93
C LYS A 240 -1.95 -3.04 35.18
N GLU A 241 -2.90 -2.12 35.26
CA GLU A 241 -4.33 -2.42 35.41
C GLU A 241 -4.86 -3.19 34.18
N ARG A 242 -4.51 -2.74 32.96
CA ARG A 242 -4.89 -3.44 31.72
C ARG A 242 -4.22 -4.82 31.57
N ALA A 243 -3.04 -5.01 32.14
CA ALA A 243 -2.35 -6.30 32.15
C ALA A 243 -3.00 -7.28 33.14
N SER A 244 -3.37 -6.81 34.33
CA SER A 244 -4.09 -7.61 35.34
C SER A 244 -5.48 -8.01 34.87
N TYR A 245 -6.22 -7.11 34.22
CA TYR A 245 -7.50 -7.45 33.58
C TYR A 245 -7.37 -8.53 32.50
N ARG A 246 -6.38 -8.41 31.61
CA ARG A 246 -6.11 -9.42 30.58
C ARG A 246 -5.71 -10.77 31.17
N ARG A 247 -4.95 -10.75 32.27
CA ARG A 247 -4.58 -11.97 33.00
C ARG A 247 -5.81 -12.63 33.64
N ALA A 248 -6.66 -11.87 34.32
CA ALA A 248 -7.89 -12.40 34.91
C ALA A 248 -8.80 -13.02 33.83
N LEU A 249 -8.99 -12.38 32.68
CA LEU A 249 -9.76 -12.96 31.57
C LEU A 249 -9.17 -14.28 31.05
N ARG A 250 -7.83 -14.40 31.00
CA ARG A 250 -7.15 -15.65 30.65
C ARG A 250 -7.40 -16.71 31.72
N ASP A 251 -7.26 -16.35 32.99
CA ASP A 251 -7.34 -17.27 34.12
C ASP A 251 -8.77 -17.79 34.32
N VAL A 252 -9.81 -17.00 34.01
CA VAL A 252 -11.21 -17.48 33.92
C VAL A 252 -11.35 -18.59 32.87
N LYS A 253 -10.68 -18.44 31.72
CA LYS A 253 -10.83 -19.36 30.58
C LYS A 253 -9.96 -20.61 30.71
N TYR A 254 -8.77 -20.49 31.28
CA TYR A 254 -7.74 -21.53 31.23
C TYR A 254 -7.02 -21.81 32.57
N GLY A 255 -7.36 -21.10 33.65
CA GLY A 255 -6.74 -21.27 34.96
C GLY A 255 -7.25 -22.50 35.72
N SER A 256 -6.57 -22.83 36.82
CA SER A 256 -7.06 -23.79 37.81
C SER A 256 -8.34 -23.28 38.51
N GLU A 257 -9.08 -24.16 39.19
CA GLU A 257 -10.32 -23.77 39.87
C GLU A 257 -10.12 -22.65 40.91
N ALA A 258 -8.99 -22.64 41.61
CA ALA A 258 -8.63 -21.56 42.52
C ALA A 258 -8.31 -20.24 41.79
N GLU A 259 -7.59 -20.31 40.66
CA GLU A 259 -7.27 -19.13 39.83
C GLU A 259 -8.53 -18.56 39.14
N LYS A 260 -9.45 -19.41 38.71
CA LYS A 260 -10.75 -19.00 38.16
C LYS A 260 -11.58 -18.25 39.20
N ALA A 261 -11.67 -18.77 40.42
CA ALA A 261 -12.41 -18.12 41.51
C ALA A 261 -11.86 -16.71 41.80
N ALA A 262 -10.54 -16.60 41.96
CA ALA A 262 -9.85 -15.32 42.16
C ALA A 262 -10.01 -14.36 40.97
N ALA A 263 -9.97 -14.87 39.74
CA ALA A 263 -10.14 -14.06 38.54
C ALA A 263 -11.57 -13.52 38.38
N ILE A 264 -12.59 -14.32 38.73
CA ILE A 264 -13.99 -13.89 38.71
C ILE A 264 -14.25 -12.79 39.74
N GLU A 265 -13.70 -12.93 40.95
CA GLU A 265 -13.80 -11.91 42.00
C GLU A 265 -13.16 -10.60 41.57
N TYR A 266 -11.92 -10.64 41.06
CA TYR A 266 -11.22 -9.48 40.52
C TYR A 266 -12.00 -8.78 39.40
N LEU A 267 -12.62 -9.53 38.47
CA LEU A 267 -13.40 -8.94 37.36
C LEU A 267 -14.68 -8.25 37.85
N ARG A 268 -15.30 -8.74 38.94
CA ARG A 268 -16.47 -8.09 39.56
C ARG A 268 -16.07 -6.76 40.20
N GLU A 269 -14.98 -6.75 40.96
CA GLU A 269 -14.45 -5.53 41.58
C GLU A 269 -14.02 -4.50 40.51
N TYR A 270 -13.34 -4.94 39.46
CA TYR A 270 -12.95 -4.09 38.34
C TYR A 270 -14.16 -3.45 37.65
N LYS A 271 -15.23 -4.22 37.41
CA LYS A 271 -16.46 -3.70 36.79
C LYS A 271 -17.13 -2.64 37.67
N ALA A 272 -17.25 -2.89 38.98
CA ALA A 272 -17.82 -1.94 39.93
C ALA A 272 -17.01 -0.62 39.98
N ALA A 273 -15.67 -0.72 39.95
CA ALA A 273 -14.79 0.45 39.93
C ALA A 273 -14.93 1.29 38.64
N GLN A 274 -15.16 0.66 37.49
CA GLN A 274 -15.38 1.36 36.22
C GLN A 274 -16.75 2.07 36.18
N GLU A 275 -17.80 1.41 36.71
CA GLU A 275 -19.13 2.01 36.84
C GLU A 275 -19.12 3.24 37.76
N ALA A 276 -18.38 3.18 38.87
CA ALA A 276 -18.19 4.31 39.77
C ALA A 276 -17.42 5.48 39.11
N LYS A 277 -16.37 5.21 38.32
CA LYS A 277 -15.64 6.23 37.54
C LYS A 277 -16.55 6.91 36.51
N MET A 278 -17.35 6.14 35.77
CA MET A 278 -18.32 6.69 34.80
C MET A 278 -19.42 7.54 35.44
N GLN A 279 -19.74 7.31 36.71
CA GLN A 279 -20.69 8.15 37.47
C GLN A 279 -20.05 9.45 37.94
N GLN A 280 -18.75 9.45 38.27
CA GLN A 280 -18.01 10.66 38.65
C GLN A 280 -17.75 11.61 37.47
N ASP A 281 -17.47 11.08 36.27
CA ASP A 281 -17.22 11.89 35.07
C ASP A 281 -18.50 12.52 34.46
N LYS A 282 -19.68 12.22 35.02
CA LYS A 282 -20.98 12.74 34.57
C LYS A 282 -21.49 13.97 35.35
N ILE A 283 -20.75 14.42 36.37
CA ILE A 283 -21.03 15.63 37.18
C ILE A 283 -20.11 16.75 36.72
#